data_AF-A0A7V5P121-F1
#
_entry.id   AF-A0A7V5P121-F1
#
_cell.length_a   1.000
_cell.length_b   1.000
_cell.length_c   1.000
_cell.angle_alpha   90.00
_cell.angle_beta   90.00
_cell.angle_gamma   90.00
#
_symmetry.space_group_name_H-M   'P 1'
#
loop_
_entity.id
_entity.type
_entity.pdbx_description
1 polymer ?
#
loop_
_entity_poly.entity_id
_entity_poly.type
_entity_poly.pdbx_seq_one_letter_code
_entity_poly.pdbx_strand_id
1 'polypeptide(L)'
;MSHNFSLLDLVQTKAHHLPNGRFTNPWFRQDAPALRKIIRWKLSHLIFREQPRFPVLDPRPVLAKDLSPLVVFLGHNTVFLRLNQHNLLFDPIFSHIGGLVKRHTPPPINPEELPPISYVLISHAHRDHFDLNALKKIPGAFKIIAPLGLRHY
;
A
#
# COMPACT_ATOMS: atom_id res chain seq x y z
N MET A 1 -27.42 -16.37 -1.96
CA MET A 1 -26.88 -17.71 -2.27
C MET A 1 -25.38 -17.66 -2.03
N SER A 2 -24.89 -18.33 -0.99
CA SER A 2 -23.47 -18.39 -0.67
C SER A 2 -22.79 -19.34 -1.65
N HIS A 3 -22.16 -18.80 -2.69
CA HIS A 3 -21.31 -19.61 -3.54
C HIS A 3 -20.07 -20.01 -2.72
N ASN A 4 -19.91 -21.32 -2.49
CA ASN A 4 -18.63 -21.91 -2.08
C ASN A 4 -17.65 -21.78 -3.27
N PHE A 5 -17.13 -20.57 -3.47
CA PHE A 5 -16.08 -20.30 -4.44
C PHE A 5 -14.77 -20.26 -3.67
N SER A 6 -13.88 -21.22 -3.93
CA SER A 6 -12.55 -21.19 -3.30
C SER A 6 -11.68 -20.12 -3.96
N LEU A 7 -10.63 -19.69 -3.26
CA LEU A 7 -9.61 -18.82 -3.86
C LEU A 7 -8.93 -19.49 -5.08
N LEU A 8 -8.79 -20.82 -5.05
CA LEU A 8 -8.28 -21.61 -6.17
C LEU A 8 -9.17 -21.50 -7.41
N ASP A 9 -10.49 -21.66 -7.23
CA ASP A 9 -11.45 -21.53 -8.33
C ASP A 9 -11.42 -20.13 -8.94
N LEU A 10 -11.30 -19.10 -8.09
CA LEU A 10 -11.18 -17.71 -8.55
C LEU A 10 -9.92 -17.48 -9.40
N VAL A 11 -8.77 -18.01 -8.95
CA VAL A 11 -7.50 -17.88 -9.66
C VAL A 11 -7.54 -18.62 -11.00
N GLN A 12 -8.14 -19.81 -11.04
CA GLN A 12 -8.26 -20.62 -12.25
C GLN A 12 -9.22 -20.01 -13.27
N THR A 13 -10.41 -19.60 -12.82
CA THR A 13 -11.44 -19.02 -13.70
C THR A 13 -11.12 -17.60 -14.15
N LYS A 14 -10.25 -16.89 -13.42
CA LYS A 14 -9.96 -15.47 -13.64
C LYS A 14 -11.24 -14.63 -13.72
N ALA A 15 -12.24 -14.94 -12.89
CA ALA A 15 -13.58 -14.32 -12.95
C ALA A 15 -13.58 -12.77 -12.83
N HIS A 16 -12.48 -12.18 -12.36
CA HIS A 16 -12.27 -10.74 -12.25
C HIS A 16 -11.67 -10.09 -13.52
N HIS A 17 -11.28 -10.87 -14.54
CA HIS A 17 -10.71 -10.37 -15.80
C HIS A 17 -11.80 -10.10 -16.84
N LEU A 18 -11.80 -8.90 -17.41
CA LEU A 18 -12.69 -8.51 -18.51
C LEU A 18 -11.97 -8.67 -19.87
N PRO A 19 -12.69 -8.95 -20.97
CA PRO A 19 -12.08 -9.14 -22.31
C PRO A 19 -11.25 -7.95 -22.82
N ASN A 20 -11.53 -6.75 -22.31
CA ASN A 20 -10.82 -5.51 -22.66
C ASN A 20 -9.56 -5.24 -21.81
N GLY A 21 -9.09 -6.23 -21.06
CA GLY A 21 -7.91 -6.11 -20.19
C GLY A 21 -8.15 -5.35 -18.88
N ARG A 22 -9.41 -5.00 -18.57
CA ARG A 22 -9.80 -4.37 -17.30
C ARG A 22 -10.16 -5.44 -16.26
N PHE A 23 -10.29 -4.99 -15.01
CA PHE A 23 -10.65 -5.85 -13.89
C PHE A 23 -11.95 -5.38 -13.23
N THR A 24 -12.71 -6.34 -12.69
CA THR A 24 -13.91 -6.07 -11.89
C THR A 24 -13.88 -6.85 -10.59
N ASN A 25 -14.52 -6.33 -9.55
CA ASN A 25 -14.83 -7.11 -8.37
C ASN A 25 -15.97 -8.09 -8.70
N PRO A 26 -15.76 -9.42 -8.61
CA PRO A 26 -16.78 -10.41 -8.95
C PRO A 26 -17.85 -10.58 -7.86
N TRP A 27 -17.62 -10.07 -6.65
CA TRP A 27 -18.52 -10.23 -5.50
C TRP A 27 -19.45 -9.04 -5.29
N PHE A 28 -19.04 -7.84 -5.69
CA PHE A 28 -19.84 -6.63 -5.53
C PHE A 28 -19.76 -5.75 -6.78
N ARG A 29 -20.91 -5.28 -7.26
CA ARG A 29 -20.94 -4.07 -8.09
C ARG A 29 -20.63 -2.88 -7.18
N GLN A 30 -19.52 -2.19 -7.44
CA GLN A 30 -19.32 -0.85 -6.92
C GLN A 30 -20.20 0.11 -7.72
N ASP A 31 -21.38 0.41 -7.19
CA ASP A 31 -22.15 1.55 -7.67
C ASP A 31 -21.43 2.84 -7.27
N ALA A 32 -21.38 3.81 -8.19
CA ALA A 32 -20.81 5.11 -7.88
C ALA A 32 -21.55 5.71 -6.67
N PRO A 33 -20.84 6.25 -5.66
CA PRO A 33 -21.50 6.80 -4.49
C PRO A 33 -22.39 7.98 -4.90
N ALA A 34 -23.65 7.96 -4.46
CA ALA A 34 -24.58 9.06 -4.69
C ALA A 34 -24.00 10.39 -4.18
N LEU A 35 -24.25 11.48 -4.90
CA LEU A 35 -23.72 12.83 -4.61
C LEU A 35 -23.90 13.25 -3.14
N ARG A 36 -25.05 12.91 -2.53
CA ARG A 36 -25.34 13.17 -1.11
C ARG A 36 -24.33 12.53 -0.14
N LYS A 37 -23.84 11.32 -0.44
CA LYS A 37 -22.82 10.64 0.38
C LYS A 37 -21.49 11.39 0.30
N ILE A 38 -21.13 11.89 -0.88
CA ILE A 38 -19.91 12.69 -1.08
C ILE A 38 -19.99 14.01 -0.30
N ILE A 39 -21.12 14.71 -0.39
CA ILE A 39 -21.34 15.97 0.36
C ILE A 39 -21.27 15.71 1.87
N ARG A 40 -21.95 14.68 2.37
CA ARG A 40 -21.93 14.32 3.79
C ARG A 40 -20.51 13.97 4.28
N TRP A 41 -19.73 13.22 3.49
CA TRP A 41 -18.33 12.93 3.79
C TRP A 41 -17.48 14.20 3.84
N LYS A 42 -17.64 15.12 2.89
CA LYS A 42 -16.95 16.42 2.93
C LYS A 42 -17.31 17.22 4.18
N LEU A 43 -18.59 17.27 4.55
CA LEU A 43 -19.06 17.97 5.76
C LEU A 43 -18.58 17.30 7.04
N SER A 44 -18.44 15.97 7.08
CA SER A 44 -17.87 15.28 8.25
C SER A 44 -16.37 15.54 8.41
N HIS A 45 -15.64 15.84 7.33
CA HIS A 45 -14.24 16.27 7.41
C HIS A 45 -14.09 17.67 8.03
N LEU A 46 -15.12 18.52 7.99
CA LEU A 46 -15.10 19.81 8.68
C LEU A 46 -15.16 19.66 10.21
N ILE A 47 -15.54 18.48 10.70
CA ILE A 47 -15.41 18.10 12.11
C ILE A 47 -14.02 17.47 12.27
N PHE A 48 -12.97 18.28 12.09
CA PHE A 48 -11.61 17.87 12.43
C PHE A 48 -11.53 17.73 13.96
N ARG A 49 -11.77 16.53 14.47
CA ARG A 49 -11.27 16.16 15.80
C ARG A 49 -9.76 16.10 15.71
N GLU A 50 -9.06 16.74 16.63
CA GLU A 50 -7.62 16.52 16.78
C GLU A 50 -7.39 15.01 16.93
N GLN A 51 -6.62 14.46 16.00
CA GLN A 51 -6.21 13.07 16.07
C GLN A 51 -5.04 12.97 17.04
N PRO A 52 -5.00 11.97 17.93
CA PRO A 52 -3.87 11.77 18.83
C PRO A 52 -2.58 11.62 18.02
N ARG A 53 -1.55 12.35 18.41
CA ARG A 53 -0.20 12.20 17.83
C ARG A 53 0.49 11.04 18.52
N PHE A 54 0.89 10.04 17.75
CA PHE A 54 1.69 8.92 18.24
C PHE A 54 3.18 9.26 18.13
N PRO A 55 4.03 8.79 19.06
CA PRO A 55 5.47 8.95 18.93
C PRO A 55 5.98 8.22 17.68
N VAL A 56 6.91 8.85 16.97
CA VAL A 56 7.60 8.26 15.83
C VAL A 56 8.87 7.61 16.35
N LEU A 57 8.95 6.28 16.24
CA LEU A 57 10.11 5.52 16.68
C LEU A 57 11.11 5.37 15.53
N ASP A 58 12.39 5.54 15.84
CA ASP A 58 13.48 5.35 14.89
C ASP A 58 13.69 3.85 14.59
N PRO A 59 13.47 3.38 13.34
CA PRO A 59 13.62 1.97 13.00
C PRO A 59 15.07 1.59 12.67
N ARG A 60 15.99 2.56 12.47
CA ARG A 60 17.37 2.29 12.01
C ARG A 60 18.11 1.28 12.90
N PRO A 61 18.02 1.32 14.25
CA PRO A 61 18.71 0.34 15.10
C PRO A 61 18.25 -1.11 14.90
N VAL A 62 16.98 -1.34 14.55
CA VAL A 62 16.47 -2.69 14.27
C VAL A 62 16.71 -3.12 12.83
N LEU A 63 16.63 -2.18 11.88
CA LEU A 63 16.89 -2.45 10.45
C LEU A 63 18.36 -2.80 10.17
N ALA A 64 19.29 -2.24 10.96
CA ALA A 64 20.73 -2.49 10.85
C ALA A 64 21.18 -3.85 11.41
N LYS A 65 20.36 -4.51 12.24
CA LYS A 65 20.66 -5.84 12.77
C LYS A 65 20.19 -6.92 11.81
N ASP A 66 20.87 -8.06 11.76
CA ASP A 66 20.44 -9.23 10.98
C ASP A 66 19.37 -10.06 11.70
N LEU A 67 18.26 -9.41 12.08
CA LEU A 67 17.11 -10.07 12.71
C LEU A 67 16.18 -10.63 11.63
N SER A 68 15.90 -11.94 11.67
CA SER A 68 14.92 -12.60 10.81
C SER A 68 14.17 -13.70 11.60
N PRO A 69 12.82 -13.71 11.61
CA PRO A 69 11.94 -12.78 10.93
C PRO A 69 11.89 -11.41 11.63
N LEU A 70 11.71 -10.33 10.87
CA LEU A 70 11.51 -8.97 11.39
C LEU A 70 10.37 -8.28 10.63
N VAL A 71 9.46 -7.67 11.36
CA VAL A 71 8.40 -6.81 10.81
C VAL A 71 8.54 -5.42 11.42
N VAL A 72 8.56 -4.38 10.58
CA VAL A 72 8.59 -2.99 11.01
C VAL A 72 7.48 -2.22 10.30
N PHE A 73 6.58 -1.63 11.09
CA PHE A 73 5.56 -0.73 10.59
C PHE A 73 6.16 0.67 10.36
N LEU A 74 6.18 1.14 9.12
CA LEU A 74 6.72 2.45 8.73
C LEU A 74 5.63 3.51 8.52
N GLY A 75 4.36 3.16 8.78
CA GLY A 75 3.23 4.08 8.78
C GLY A 75 2.30 3.95 7.58
N HIS A 76 1.04 4.33 7.78
CA HIS A 76 -0.08 4.14 6.84
C HIS A 76 -0.26 2.64 6.50
N ASN A 77 0.26 2.22 5.36
CA ASN A 77 0.26 0.86 4.83
C ASN A 77 1.67 0.37 4.50
N THR A 78 2.70 1.20 4.75
CA THR A 78 4.08 0.83 4.50
C THR A 78 4.60 -0.10 5.58
N VAL A 79 4.87 -1.33 5.20
CA VAL A 79 5.42 -2.37 6.07
C VAL A 79 6.73 -2.88 5.49
N PHE A 80 7.78 -2.90 6.31
CA PHE A 80 9.02 -3.59 6.02
C PHE A 80 8.99 -4.98 6.64
N LEU A 81 9.40 -5.99 5.88
CA LEU A 81 9.49 -7.37 6.29
C LEU A 81 10.85 -7.93 5.91
N ARG A 82 11.58 -8.48 6.88
CA ARG A 82 12.74 -9.33 6.62
C ARG A 82 12.36 -10.78 6.84
N LEU A 83 12.58 -11.60 5.82
CA LEU A 83 12.47 -13.04 5.88
C LEU A 83 13.69 -13.66 5.21
N ASN A 84 14.46 -14.42 5.99
CA ASN A 84 15.75 -14.97 5.57
C ASN A 84 16.65 -13.83 5.08
N GLN A 85 17.19 -13.96 3.86
CA GLN A 85 18.06 -12.96 3.23
C GLN A 85 17.29 -11.92 2.42
N HIS A 86 15.95 -11.91 2.48
CA HIS A 86 15.12 -11.02 1.68
C HIS A 86 14.52 -9.90 2.52
N ASN A 87 14.70 -8.68 2.03
CA ASN A 87 13.97 -7.51 2.50
C ASN A 87 12.81 -7.24 1.55
N LEU A 88 11.59 -7.23 2.08
CA LEU A 88 10.36 -6.97 1.37
C LEU A 88 9.75 -5.66 1.88
N LEU A 89 9.17 -4.89 0.97
CA LEU A 89 8.50 -3.65 1.28
C LEU A 89 7.09 -3.64 0.69
N PHE A 90 6.09 -3.44 1.52
CA PHE A 90 4.69 -3.42 1.13
C PHE A 90 4.20 -1.98 1.03
N ASP A 91 3.45 -1.64 -0.04
CA ASP A 91 2.77 -0.36 -0.26
C ASP A 91 3.59 0.86 0.22
N PRO A 92 4.77 1.12 -0.39
CA PRO A 92 5.65 2.19 0.06
C PRO A 92 5.03 3.57 -0.18
N ILE A 93 4.80 4.31 0.92
CA ILE A 93 4.33 5.68 0.96
C ILE A 93 5.20 6.48 1.92
N PHE A 94 6.05 7.33 1.36
CA PHE A 94 6.95 8.20 2.14
C PHE A 94 6.63 9.68 1.91
N SER A 95 5.91 10.02 0.84
CA SER A 95 5.48 11.39 0.53
C SER A 95 4.02 11.66 0.96
N HIS A 96 3.55 12.87 0.66
CA HIS A 96 2.14 13.22 0.81
C HIS A 96 1.28 12.38 -0.14
N ILE A 97 0.14 11.89 0.38
CA ILE A 97 -0.77 11.01 -0.36
C ILE A 97 -1.28 11.77 -1.58
N GLY A 98 -0.93 11.26 -2.77
CA GLY A 98 -1.25 11.89 -4.05
C GLY A 98 -0.76 13.32 -4.21
N GLY A 99 0.27 13.74 -3.47
CA GLY A 99 0.80 15.10 -3.47
C GLY A 99 -0.10 16.17 -2.85
N LEU A 100 -1.27 15.79 -2.31
CA LEU A 100 -2.30 16.74 -1.86
C LEU A 100 -2.67 16.54 -0.39
N VAL A 101 -2.75 15.27 0.05
CA VAL A 101 -3.19 14.94 1.40
C VAL A 101 -1.96 14.76 2.29
N LYS A 102 -1.80 15.67 3.25
CA LYS A 102 -0.70 15.61 4.21
C LYS A 102 -0.86 14.40 5.13
N ARG A 103 0.25 13.74 5.42
CA ARG A 103 0.28 12.68 6.44
C ARG A 103 0.10 13.32 7.81
N HIS A 104 -0.68 12.68 8.67
CA HIS A 104 -0.78 13.08 10.08
C HIS A 104 0.51 12.79 10.84
N THR A 105 1.17 11.67 10.53
CA THR A 105 2.45 11.26 11.11
C THR A 105 3.51 11.21 10.01
N PRO A 106 4.68 11.86 10.19
CA PRO A 106 5.76 11.78 9.22
C PRO A 106 6.25 10.33 9.08
N PRO A 107 6.86 9.96 7.95
CA PRO A 107 7.57 8.69 7.84
C PRO A 107 8.68 8.63 8.91
N PRO A 108 8.92 7.46 9.54
CA PRO A 108 9.93 7.33 10.58
C PRO A 108 11.37 7.30 10.05
N ILE A 109 11.55 7.18 8.73
CA ILE A 109 12.84 7.07 8.05
C ILE A 109 12.68 7.54 6.59
N ASN A 110 13.75 8.03 5.96
CA ASN A 110 13.74 8.28 4.53
C ASN A 110 13.83 6.98 3.72
N PRO A 111 13.25 6.91 2.51
CA PRO A 111 13.33 5.72 1.67
C PRO A 111 14.76 5.32 1.31
N GLU A 112 15.68 6.29 1.22
CA GLU A 112 17.09 6.11 0.89
C GLU A 112 17.89 5.44 2.02
N GLU A 113 17.39 5.49 3.26
CA GLU A 113 18.03 4.91 4.45
C GLU A 113 17.54 3.48 4.73
N LEU A 114 16.66 2.92 3.89
CA LEU A 114 16.23 1.53 4.03
C LEU A 114 17.40 0.57 3.69
N PRO A 115 17.45 -0.62 4.29
CA PRO A 115 18.35 -1.66 3.80
C PRO A 115 17.94 -2.09 2.37
N PRO A 116 18.87 -2.63 1.55
CA PRO A 116 18.58 -2.99 0.16
C PRO A 116 17.35 -3.88 0.04
N ILE A 117 16.37 -3.48 -0.77
CA ILE A 117 15.11 -4.19 -0.95
C ILE A 117 15.26 -5.25 -2.05
N SER A 118 14.67 -6.43 -1.83
CA SER A 118 14.58 -7.52 -2.81
C SER A 118 13.25 -7.51 -3.56
N TYR A 119 12.16 -7.20 -2.86
CA TYR A 119 10.82 -7.17 -3.43
C TYR A 119 10.01 -5.99 -2.90
N VAL A 120 9.31 -5.31 -3.80
CA VAL A 120 8.27 -4.34 -3.46
C VAL A 120 6.93 -4.95 -3.84
N LEU A 121 5.99 -4.99 -2.89
CA LEU A 121 4.66 -5.53 -3.07
C LEU A 121 3.66 -4.39 -3.04
N ILE A 122 2.95 -4.20 -4.15
CA ILE A 122 1.87 -3.22 -4.28
C ILE A 122 0.55 -3.98 -4.22
N SER A 123 -0.33 -3.62 -3.29
CA SER A 123 -1.65 -4.24 -3.17
C SER A 123 -2.62 -3.74 -4.24
N HIS A 124 -2.62 -2.43 -4.51
CA HIS A 124 -3.43 -1.78 -5.56
C HIS A 124 -2.94 -0.37 -5.91
N ALA A 125 -3.45 0.18 -7.02
CA ALA A 125 -2.98 1.44 -7.61
C ALA A 125 -3.70 2.71 -7.10
N HIS A 126 -4.05 2.78 -5.81
CA HIS A 126 -4.50 4.05 -5.23
C HIS A 126 -3.31 4.90 -4.79
N ARG A 127 -3.51 6.23 -4.80
CA ARG A 127 -2.44 7.21 -4.50
C ARG A 127 -1.90 7.13 -3.07
N ASP A 128 -2.62 6.44 -2.20
CA ASP A 128 -2.23 6.19 -0.83
C ASP A 128 -1.61 4.80 -0.66
N HIS A 129 -1.43 3.99 -1.72
CA HIS A 129 -0.69 2.72 -1.71
C HIS A 129 0.52 2.71 -2.67
N PHE A 130 0.63 3.74 -3.53
CA PHE A 130 1.62 3.83 -4.58
C PHE A 130 2.30 5.22 -4.63
N ASP A 131 3.59 5.27 -4.26
CA ASP A 131 4.42 6.48 -4.28
C ASP A 131 5.62 6.33 -5.25
N LEU A 132 5.46 6.86 -6.46
CA LEU A 132 6.51 6.85 -7.49
C LEU A 132 7.82 7.54 -7.05
N ASN A 133 7.73 8.56 -6.20
CA ASN A 133 8.93 9.27 -5.74
C ASN A 133 9.70 8.43 -4.71
N ALA A 134 8.98 7.71 -3.84
CA ALA A 134 9.60 6.73 -2.94
C ALA A 134 10.26 5.59 -3.71
N LEU A 135 9.58 5.03 -4.72
CA LEU A 135 10.11 3.93 -5.54
C LEU A 135 11.44 4.26 -6.22
N LYS A 136 11.64 5.51 -6.65
CA LYS A 136 12.91 5.97 -7.24
C LYS A 136 14.07 6.06 -6.25
N LYS A 137 13.78 6.10 -4.96
CA LYS A 137 14.72 6.37 -3.87
C LYS A 137 15.05 5.15 -3.03
N ILE A 138 14.22 4.12 -3.09
CA ILE A 138 14.44 2.87 -2.37
C ILE A 138 15.70 2.19 -2.91
N PRO A 139 16.66 1.81 -2.05
CA PRO A 139 17.89 1.16 -2.48
C PRO A 139 17.66 -0.33 -2.80
N GLY A 140 18.51 -0.85 -3.68
CA GLY A 140 18.55 -2.26 -4.06
C GLY A 140 18.03 -2.55 -5.46
N ALA A 141 18.30 -3.76 -5.94
CA ALA A 141 17.75 -4.28 -7.19
C ALA A 141 16.50 -5.11 -6.87
N PHE A 142 15.37 -4.43 -6.67
CA PHE A 142 14.12 -5.08 -6.29
C PHE A 142 13.24 -5.42 -7.50
N LYS A 143 12.43 -6.47 -7.34
CA LYS A 143 11.31 -6.77 -8.23
C LYS A 143 10.02 -6.18 -7.66
N ILE A 144 9.18 -5.61 -8.52
CA ILE A 144 7.85 -5.14 -8.13
C ILE A 144 6.84 -6.25 -8.42
N ILE A 145 6.11 -6.66 -7.38
CA ILE A 145 4.95 -7.53 -7.46
C ILE A 145 3.71 -6.65 -7.30
N ALA A 146 2.88 -6.57 -8.32
CA ALA A 146 1.74 -5.66 -8.37
C ALA A 146 0.58 -6.29 -9.14
N PRO A 147 -0.66 -5.76 -9.00
CA PRO A 147 -1.76 -6.16 -9.84
C PRO A 147 -1.48 -5.91 -11.32
N LEU A 148 -2.19 -6.64 -12.17
CA LEU A 148 -2.14 -6.45 -13.61
C LEU A 148 -2.55 -5.01 -13.99
N GLY A 149 -1.90 -4.46 -15.01
CA GLY A 149 -2.14 -3.10 -15.52
C GLY A 149 -1.24 -2.01 -14.91
N LEU A 150 -0.52 -2.28 -13.81
CA LEU A 150 0.40 -1.30 -13.21
C LEU A 150 1.74 -1.17 -13.94
N ARG A 151 2.05 -2.04 -14.90
CA ARG A 151 3.32 -2.03 -15.65
C ARG A 151 3.60 -0.73 -16.42
N HIS A 152 2.57 0.08 -16.69
CA HIS A 152 2.68 1.29 -17.50
C HIS A 152 3.04 2.55 -16.69
N TYR A 153 3.15 2.44 -15.36
CA TYR A 153 3.58 3.52 -14.47
C TYR A 153 5.09 3.46 -14.22
#